data_AF-A0A1P8WVJ9-F1
#
_entry.id   AF-A0A1P8WVJ9-F1
#
_cell.length_a   1.000
_cell.length_b   1.000
_cell.length_c   1.000
_cell.angle_alpha   90.00
_cell.angle_beta   90.00
_cell.angle_gamma   90.00
#
_symmetry.space_group_name_H-M   'P 1'
#
loop_
_entity.id
_entity.type
_entity.pdbx_description
1 polymer ?
#
loop_
_entity_poly.entity_id
_entity_poly.type
_entity_poly.pdbx_seq_one_letter_code
_entity_poly.pdbx_strand_id
1 'polypeptide(L)'
;MLDNLFWDSCLFIRYVTNDVEAPHFADIARFVDEAKANKRKIFYSTISLAEFRQEYFDNSQFGSIRDFFDDMGSACIPIEPSPNVLIGVSELRSAKSTNPGDPKGKGRVIATPDAIVMMSALYARDALGVADIVLHSTDEGKGKGWAGKTVPIIGFEAWYPEATRTDRVKEVCSLAREKPIHPVPDMFVGNVVNVAFDAKRANGEQPTA
;
A
#
# COMPACT_ATOMS: atom_id res chain seq x y z
N MET A 1 -15.73 1.19 -15.50
CA MET A 1 -14.28 1.29 -15.72
C MET A 1 -13.60 0.50 -14.63
N LEU A 2 -12.44 -0.12 -14.87
CA LEU A 2 -11.68 -0.77 -13.80
C LEU A 2 -10.83 0.30 -13.13
N ASP A 3 -11.02 0.50 -11.83
CA ASP A 3 -10.33 1.55 -11.08
C ASP A 3 -8.81 1.31 -11.07
N ASN A 4 -8.06 2.41 -11.19
CA ASN A 4 -6.61 2.37 -10.98
C ASN A 4 -6.34 2.27 -9.48
N LEU A 5 -5.39 1.43 -9.09
CA LEU A 5 -5.08 1.25 -7.67
C LEU A 5 -3.84 2.04 -7.32
N PHE A 6 -3.82 2.67 -6.14
CA PHE A 6 -2.59 3.12 -5.49
C PHE A 6 -2.40 2.30 -4.22
N TRP A 7 -1.25 1.66 -4.06
CA TRP A 7 -0.99 0.80 -2.91
C TRP A 7 -0.07 1.45 -1.89
N ASP A 8 -0.48 1.34 -0.63
CA ASP A 8 0.38 1.49 0.54
C ASP A 8 1.31 0.28 0.71
N SER A 9 2.44 0.46 1.42
CA SER A 9 3.45 -0.59 1.62
C SER A 9 2.90 -1.80 2.35
N CYS A 10 1.93 -1.60 3.26
CA CYS A 10 1.33 -2.69 4.03
C CYS A 10 0.65 -3.76 3.17
N LEU A 11 0.23 -3.44 1.94
CA LEU A 11 -0.37 -4.40 1.03
C LEU A 11 0.68 -5.26 0.35
N PHE A 12 1.77 -4.65 -0.11
CA PHE A 12 2.88 -5.39 -0.66
C PHE A 12 3.51 -6.30 0.38
N ILE A 13 3.73 -5.80 1.60
CA ILE A 13 4.29 -6.60 2.69
C ILE A 13 3.38 -7.81 2.94
N ARG A 14 2.06 -7.60 3.03
CA ARG A 14 1.10 -8.69 3.27
C ARG A 14 1.09 -9.73 2.15
N TYR A 15 1.21 -9.30 0.89
CA TYR A 15 1.33 -10.20 -0.25
C TYR A 15 2.65 -10.99 -0.20
N VAL A 16 3.78 -10.32 0.04
CA VAL A 16 5.11 -10.93 0.05
C VAL A 16 5.26 -11.89 1.22
N THR A 17 4.79 -11.56 2.42
CA THR A 17 4.91 -12.46 3.58
C THR A 17 4.10 -13.75 3.43
N ASN A 18 3.25 -13.84 2.41
CA ASN A 18 2.48 -15.03 2.05
C ASN A 18 1.67 -15.61 3.23
N ASP A 19 1.17 -14.73 4.10
CA ASP A 19 0.32 -15.11 5.23
C ASP A 19 -1.12 -15.24 4.72
N VAL A 20 -1.47 -16.43 4.25
CA VAL A 20 -2.76 -16.72 3.61
C VAL A 20 -3.97 -16.54 4.54
N GLU A 21 -3.73 -16.59 5.86
CA GLU A 21 -4.75 -16.38 6.88
C GLU A 21 -4.91 -14.89 7.24
N ALA A 22 -4.00 -14.02 6.77
CA ALA A 22 -4.07 -12.61 7.02
C ALA A 22 -5.33 -12.00 6.38
N PRO A 23 -6.04 -11.09 7.06
CA PRO A 23 -7.16 -10.37 6.48
C PRO A 23 -6.80 -9.75 5.13
N HIS A 24 -7.68 -9.95 4.14
CA HIS A 24 -7.57 -9.46 2.76
C HIS A 24 -6.45 -10.07 1.92
N PHE A 25 -5.75 -11.12 2.37
CA PHE A 25 -4.70 -11.75 1.56
C PHE A 25 -5.24 -12.23 0.19
N ALA A 26 -6.34 -12.98 0.18
CA ALA A 26 -6.95 -13.49 -1.05
C ALA A 26 -7.38 -12.37 -2.01
N ASP A 27 -7.93 -11.26 -1.48
CA ASP A 27 -8.28 -10.09 -2.28
C ASP A 27 -7.06 -9.45 -2.93
N ILE A 28 -5.98 -9.26 -2.15
CA ILE A 28 -4.71 -8.69 -2.63
C ILE A 28 -4.10 -9.58 -3.72
N ALA A 29 -4.07 -10.91 -3.52
CA ALA A 29 -3.57 -11.85 -4.51
C ALA A 29 -4.32 -11.74 -5.84
N ARG A 30 -5.66 -11.64 -5.80
CA ARG A 30 -6.46 -11.42 -7.03
C ARG A 30 -6.11 -10.11 -7.72
N PHE A 31 -5.93 -9.02 -6.98
CA PHE A 31 -5.51 -7.76 -7.58
C PHE A 31 -4.13 -7.85 -8.23
N VAL A 32 -3.18 -8.60 -7.64
CA VAL A 32 -1.88 -8.88 -8.26
C VAL A 32 -2.05 -9.66 -9.57
N ASP A 33 -2.84 -10.73 -9.56
CA ASP A 33 -3.08 -11.55 -10.76
C ASP A 33 -3.70 -10.73 -11.90
N GLU A 34 -4.67 -9.87 -11.58
CA GLU A 34 -5.28 -8.97 -12.55
C GLU A 34 -4.32 -7.92 -13.07
N ALA A 35 -3.44 -7.38 -12.22
CA ALA A 35 -2.41 -6.43 -12.63
C ALA A 35 -1.38 -7.08 -13.56
N LYS A 36 -0.92 -8.31 -13.24
CA LYS A 36 -0.05 -9.11 -14.10
C LYS A 36 -0.71 -9.47 -15.43
N ALA A 37 -2.02 -9.72 -15.42
CA ALA A 37 -2.82 -9.92 -16.63
C ALA A 37 -3.16 -8.62 -17.37
N ASN A 38 -2.59 -7.47 -16.97
CA ASN A 38 -2.80 -6.15 -17.56
C ASN A 38 -4.27 -5.69 -17.57
N LYS A 39 -5.09 -6.18 -16.64
CA LYS A 39 -6.49 -5.76 -16.46
C LYS A 39 -6.61 -4.49 -15.62
N ARG A 40 -5.61 -4.20 -14.79
CA ARG A 40 -5.50 -3.00 -13.96
C ARG A 40 -4.04 -2.60 -13.78
N LYS A 41 -3.81 -1.39 -13.28
CA LYS A 41 -2.47 -0.91 -12.90
C LYS A 41 -2.44 -0.63 -11.40
N ILE A 42 -1.31 -0.94 -10.77
CA ILE A 42 -1.04 -0.67 -9.36
C ILE A 42 0.06 0.39 -9.30
N PHE A 43 -0.28 1.60 -8.91
CA PHE A 43 0.68 2.65 -8.61
C PHE A 43 1.13 2.55 -7.16
N TYR A 44 2.35 3.02 -6.86
CA TYR A 44 2.83 3.08 -5.48
C TYR A 44 3.89 4.17 -5.32
N SER A 45 4.08 4.67 -4.11
CA SER A 45 5.16 5.60 -3.83
C SER A 45 6.48 4.85 -3.63
N THR A 46 7.59 5.31 -4.20
CA THR A 46 8.89 4.64 -4.02
C THR A 46 9.39 4.68 -2.57
N ILE A 47 8.80 5.51 -1.69
CA ILE A 47 9.06 5.44 -0.25
C ILE A 47 8.73 4.06 0.34
N SER A 48 7.73 3.37 -0.22
CA SER A 48 7.33 2.05 0.23
C SER A 48 8.47 1.03 0.11
N LEU A 49 9.42 1.23 -0.80
CA LEU A 49 10.61 0.38 -0.93
C LEU A 49 11.47 0.40 0.34
N ALA A 50 11.50 1.53 1.06
CA ALA A 50 12.25 1.66 2.31
C ALA A 50 11.54 1.00 3.51
N GLU A 51 10.29 0.58 3.35
CA GLU A 51 9.50 -0.06 4.41
C GLU A 51 9.63 -1.59 4.42
N PHE A 52 10.16 -2.18 3.34
CA PHE A 52 10.47 -3.59 3.30
C PHE A 52 11.70 -3.91 4.14
N ARG A 53 11.64 -5.04 4.83
CA ARG A 53 12.77 -5.68 5.49
C ARG A 53 13.12 -6.95 4.74
N GLN A 54 14.41 -7.29 4.69
CA GLN A 54 14.85 -8.52 4.02
C GLN A 54 14.18 -9.77 4.63
N GLU A 55 13.90 -9.74 5.94
CA GLU A 55 13.21 -10.80 6.69
C GLU A 55 11.80 -11.11 6.15
N TYR A 56 11.15 -10.17 5.45
CA TYR A 56 9.82 -10.42 4.87
C TYR A 56 9.87 -11.41 3.71
N PHE A 57 11.05 -11.68 3.16
CA PHE A 57 11.25 -12.54 2.02
C PHE A 57 11.60 -13.99 2.41
N ASP A 58 11.95 -14.25 3.68
CA ASP A 58 12.44 -15.56 4.16
C ASP A 58 11.45 -16.71 3.91
N ASN A 59 10.14 -16.42 3.93
CA ASN A 59 9.06 -17.39 3.68
C ASN A 59 8.23 -17.05 2.43
N SER A 60 8.74 -16.16 1.58
CA SER A 60 8.06 -15.74 0.35
C SER A 60 8.53 -16.55 -0.85
N GLN A 61 7.79 -16.47 -1.96
CA GLN A 61 8.25 -17.00 -3.25
C GLN A 61 9.38 -16.17 -3.89
N PHE A 62 9.73 -15.03 -3.29
CA PHE A 62 10.74 -14.09 -3.76
C PHE A 62 11.98 -14.16 -2.85
N GLY A 63 13.19 -14.08 -3.41
CA GLY A 63 14.41 -14.06 -2.60
C GLY A 63 14.75 -12.67 -2.04
N SER A 64 14.24 -11.61 -2.68
CA SER A 64 14.50 -10.23 -2.29
C SER A 64 13.42 -9.26 -2.79
N ILE A 65 13.48 -8.01 -2.32
CA ILE A 65 12.66 -6.92 -2.86
C ILE A 65 12.89 -6.71 -4.36
N ARG A 66 14.12 -6.95 -4.86
CA ARG A 66 14.42 -6.83 -6.29
C ARG A 66 13.69 -7.90 -7.08
N ASP A 67 13.79 -9.15 -6.65
CA ASP A 67 13.11 -10.28 -7.28
C ASP A 67 11.59 -10.06 -7.33
N PHE A 68 11.02 -9.50 -6.25
CA PHE A 68 9.60 -9.17 -6.20
C PHE A 68 9.19 -8.12 -7.25
N PHE A 69 9.88 -6.98 -7.31
CA PHE A 69 9.52 -5.94 -8.28
C PHE A 69 9.91 -6.30 -9.72
N ASP A 70 10.92 -7.15 -9.92
CA ASP A 70 11.26 -7.73 -11.23
C ASP A 70 10.13 -8.64 -11.74
N ASP A 71 9.56 -9.49 -10.87
CA ASP A 71 8.40 -10.33 -11.19
C ASP A 71 7.11 -9.51 -11.40
N MET A 72 6.89 -8.47 -10.61
CA MET A 72 5.73 -7.58 -10.81
C MET A 72 5.85 -6.78 -12.12
N GLY A 73 7.07 -6.45 -12.55
CA GLY A 73 7.33 -5.78 -13.82
C GLY A 73 6.42 -4.57 -14.06
N SER A 74 5.74 -4.54 -15.20
CA SER A 74 4.82 -3.44 -15.57
C SER A 74 3.45 -3.45 -14.88
N ALA A 75 3.20 -4.41 -13.97
CA ALA A 75 1.99 -4.46 -13.15
C ALA A 75 2.01 -3.39 -12.06
N CYS A 76 3.21 -3.07 -11.54
CA CYS A 76 3.42 -2.03 -10.52
C CYS A 76 4.19 -0.84 -11.09
N ILE A 77 3.62 0.35 -10.97
CA ILE A 77 4.16 1.60 -11.52
C ILE A 77 4.67 2.47 -10.37
N PRO A 78 5.99 2.69 -10.26
CA PRO A 78 6.57 3.52 -9.22
C PRO A 78 6.27 5.00 -9.43
N ILE A 79 5.95 5.71 -8.34
CA ILE A 79 5.83 7.16 -8.27
C ILE A 79 6.90 7.68 -7.32
N GLU A 80 7.89 8.38 -7.87
CA GLU A 80 8.91 9.03 -7.06
C GLU A 80 8.37 10.33 -6.44
N PRO A 81 8.56 10.55 -5.12
CA PRO A 81 8.12 11.78 -4.49
C PRO A 81 8.98 12.95 -4.95
N SER A 82 8.42 13.79 -5.81
CA SER A 82 9.07 15.02 -6.26
C SER A 82 9.22 16.03 -5.12
N PRO A 83 10.07 17.07 -5.26
CA PRO A 83 10.17 18.13 -4.25
C PRO A 83 8.83 18.78 -3.89
N ASN A 84 7.93 18.95 -4.85
CA ASN A 84 6.59 19.50 -4.60
C ASN A 84 5.73 18.56 -3.74
N VAL A 85 5.83 17.24 -3.96
CA VAL A 85 5.19 16.23 -3.11
C VAL A 85 5.72 16.37 -1.68
N LEU A 86 7.05 16.47 -1.50
CA LEU A 86 7.68 16.58 -0.19
C LEU A 86 7.35 17.90 0.55
N ILE A 87 7.18 19.00 -0.17
CA ILE A 87 6.68 20.26 0.41
C ILE A 87 5.24 20.04 0.92
N GLY A 88 4.37 19.46 0.10
CA GLY A 88 2.99 19.13 0.50
C GLY A 88 2.92 18.18 1.69
N VAL A 89 3.86 17.24 1.82
CA VAL A 89 4.02 16.38 3.01
C VAL A 89 4.31 17.20 4.26
N SER A 90 5.19 18.20 4.18
CA SER A 90 5.52 19.07 5.30
C SER A 90 4.30 19.88 5.76
N GLU A 91 3.55 20.43 4.81
CA GLU A 91 2.30 21.16 5.06
C GLU A 91 1.24 20.26 5.70
N LEU A 92 1.05 19.04 5.16
CA LEU A 92 0.09 18.06 5.67
C LEU A 92 0.43 17.66 7.12
N ARG A 93 1.71 17.40 7.40
CA ARG A 93 2.18 17.02 8.74
C ARG A 93 2.07 18.15 9.77
N SER A 94 2.03 19.40 9.31
CA SER A 94 1.86 20.58 10.16
C SER A 94 0.40 20.80 10.57
N ALA A 95 -0.56 20.14 9.92
CA ALA A 95 -1.96 20.25 10.27
C ALA A 95 -2.24 19.64 11.66
N LYS A 96 -3.07 20.34 12.44
CA LYS A 96 -3.48 19.87 13.77
C LYS A 96 -4.64 18.90 13.62
N SER A 97 -4.42 17.64 14.01
CA SER A 97 -5.50 16.65 14.10
C SER A 97 -6.20 16.70 15.45
N THR A 98 -7.42 16.18 15.46
CA THR A 98 -8.23 15.96 16.66
C THR A 98 -8.58 14.48 16.73
N ASN A 99 -8.40 13.85 17.89
CA ASN A 99 -8.76 12.44 18.05
C ASN A 99 -10.29 12.30 18.06
N PRO A 100 -10.90 11.55 17.11
CA PRO A 100 -12.36 11.43 17.03
C PRO A 100 -12.95 10.71 18.26
N GLY A 101 -12.20 9.83 18.93
CA GLY A 101 -12.64 9.14 20.14
C GLY A 101 -12.41 9.91 21.44
N ASP A 102 -11.58 10.96 21.40
CA ASP A 102 -11.33 11.85 22.54
C ASP A 102 -10.96 13.26 22.04
N PRO A 103 -11.95 14.10 21.67
CA PRO A 103 -11.69 15.40 21.06
C PRO A 103 -10.98 16.41 21.96
N LYS A 104 -10.95 16.16 23.28
CA LYS A 104 -10.22 16.99 24.26
C LYS A 104 -8.80 16.48 24.51
N GLY A 105 -8.48 15.28 24.02
CA GLY A 105 -7.17 14.66 24.13
C GLY A 105 -6.12 15.26 23.20
N LYS A 106 -4.90 14.75 23.31
CA LYS A 106 -3.82 15.11 22.39
C LYS A 106 -4.10 14.54 21.00
N GLY A 107 -4.02 15.40 19.98
CA GLY A 107 -4.03 14.99 18.58
C GLY A 107 -2.84 14.09 18.24
N ARG A 108 -2.92 13.42 17.10
CA ARG A 108 -1.81 12.64 16.52
C ARG A 108 -1.20 13.37 15.33
N VAL A 109 0.05 13.09 15.03
CA VAL A 109 0.66 13.55 13.78
C VAL A 109 0.64 12.37 12.81
N ILE A 110 0.38 12.65 11.54
CA ILE A 110 0.54 11.63 10.50
C ILE A 110 2.01 11.25 10.34
N ALA A 111 2.30 9.96 10.13
CA ALA A 111 3.65 9.51 9.91
C ALA A 111 4.21 10.09 8.59
N THR A 112 5.52 10.29 8.53
CA THR A 112 6.16 10.78 7.29
C THR A 112 5.92 9.84 6.11
N PRO A 113 6.06 8.49 6.22
CA PRO A 113 5.76 7.58 5.13
C PRO A 113 4.31 7.69 4.64
N ASP A 114 3.32 7.61 5.55
CA ASP A 114 1.89 7.71 5.21
C ASP A 114 1.56 9.03 4.50
N ALA A 115 2.15 10.14 4.96
CA ALA A 115 1.99 11.43 4.33
C ALA A 115 2.58 11.44 2.90
N ILE A 116 3.76 10.84 2.69
CA ILE A 116 4.37 10.70 1.36
C ILE A 116 3.48 9.83 0.46
N VAL A 117 2.94 8.71 0.96
CA VAL A 117 2.05 7.82 0.21
C VAL A 117 0.80 8.58 -0.26
N MET A 118 0.10 9.28 0.64
CA MET A 118 -1.10 10.03 0.27
C MET A 118 -0.81 11.20 -0.67
N MET A 119 0.29 11.93 -0.46
CA MET A 119 0.67 13.02 -1.36
C MET A 119 1.13 12.51 -2.74
N SER A 120 1.74 11.33 -2.80
CA SER A 120 2.10 10.67 -4.07
C SER A 120 0.86 10.19 -4.82
N ALA A 121 -0.16 9.70 -4.12
CA ALA A 121 -1.44 9.33 -4.71
C ALA A 121 -2.18 10.55 -5.28
N LEU A 122 -2.19 11.68 -4.56
CA LEU A 122 -2.69 12.97 -5.09
C LEU A 122 -1.93 13.38 -6.34
N TYR A 123 -0.60 13.30 -6.33
CA TYR A 123 0.21 13.66 -7.49
C TYR A 123 -0.09 12.78 -8.71
N ALA A 124 -0.23 11.46 -8.52
CA ALA A 124 -0.62 10.55 -9.59
C ALA A 124 -1.99 10.93 -10.20
N ARG A 125 -2.98 11.24 -9.34
CA ARG A 125 -4.31 11.68 -9.78
C ARG A 125 -4.26 12.99 -10.55
N ASP A 126 -3.70 14.02 -9.93
CA ASP A 126 -3.91 15.41 -10.33
C ASP A 126 -2.88 15.88 -11.35
N ALA A 127 -1.62 15.48 -11.20
CA ALA A 127 -0.54 15.93 -12.06
C ALA A 127 -0.24 14.95 -13.20
N LEU A 128 -0.37 13.65 -12.96
CA LEU A 128 -0.17 12.62 -14.00
C LEU A 128 -1.45 12.23 -14.72
N GLY A 129 -2.61 12.72 -14.26
CA GLY A 129 -3.91 12.47 -14.89
C GLY A 129 -4.40 11.02 -14.75
N VAL A 130 -3.95 10.30 -13.72
CA VAL A 130 -4.44 8.95 -13.44
C VAL A 130 -5.84 9.05 -12.85
N ALA A 131 -6.85 8.92 -13.71
CA ALA A 131 -8.25 8.93 -13.33
C ALA A 131 -8.63 7.71 -12.46
N ASP A 132 -9.70 7.85 -11.68
CA ASP A 132 -10.31 6.79 -10.88
C ASP A 132 -9.31 6.05 -9.98
N ILE A 133 -8.40 6.79 -9.35
CA ILE A 133 -7.40 6.22 -8.46
C ILE A 133 -7.95 6.01 -7.05
N VAL A 134 -7.83 4.78 -6.54
CA VAL A 134 -8.22 4.42 -5.17
C VAL A 134 -6.98 4.03 -4.38
N LEU A 135 -6.73 4.72 -3.27
CA LEU A 135 -5.65 4.37 -2.34
C LEU A 135 -6.09 3.20 -1.46
N HIS A 136 -5.49 2.03 -1.68
CA HIS A 136 -5.70 0.87 -0.81
C HIS A 136 -4.69 0.86 0.35
N SER A 137 -5.20 0.65 1.56
CA SER A 137 -4.39 0.42 2.76
C SER A 137 -5.16 -0.44 3.78
N THR A 138 -4.42 -1.06 4.71
CA THR A 138 -4.98 -1.71 5.90
C THR A 138 -4.71 -0.92 7.19
N ASP A 139 -4.12 0.27 7.09
CA ASP A 139 -3.79 1.10 8.24
C ASP A 139 -5.02 1.81 8.81
N GLU A 140 -5.51 1.27 9.94
CA GLU A 140 -6.59 1.83 10.76
C GLU A 140 -6.05 2.49 12.05
N GLY A 141 -4.74 2.75 12.15
CA GLY A 141 -4.16 3.53 13.26
C GLY A 141 -4.07 2.75 14.57
N LYS A 142 -4.04 1.42 14.45
CA LYS A 142 -3.86 0.45 15.55
C LYS A 142 -2.37 0.29 15.91
N GLY A 143 -1.47 0.52 14.95
CA GLY A 143 -0.03 0.43 15.12
C GLY A 143 0.54 1.53 16.03
N LYS A 144 1.68 1.25 16.66
CA LYS A 144 2.48 2.22 17.42
C LYS A 144 3.91 2.21 16.89
N GLY A 145 4.34 3.32 16.30
CA GLY A 145 5.72 3.52 15.88
C GLY A 145 6.58 4.14 16.99
N TRP A 146 7.83 4.45 16.66
CA TRP A 146 8.76 5.14 17.56
C TRP A 146 8.26 6.53 17.98
N ALA A 147 7.53 7.21 17.09
CA ALA A 147 6.87 8.50 17.34
C ALA A 147 5.51 8.36 18.06
N GLY A 148 5.15 7.15 18.49
CA GLY A 148 3.85 6.84 19.09
C GLY A 148 2.80 6.43 18.05
N LYS A 149 1.53 6.63 18.39
CA LYS A 149 0.42 6.36 17.47
C LYS A 149 0.27 7.52 16.50
N THR A 150 0.13 7.22 15.22
CA THR A 150 -0.07 8.21 14.16
C THR A 150 -1.54 8.29 13.75
N VAL A 151 -1.85 9.31 12.94
CA VAL A 151 -3.13 9.38 12.22
C VAL A 151 -3.16 8.27 11.17
N PRO A 152 -4.23 7.47 11.08
CA PRO A 152 -4.35 6.42 10.09
C PRO A 152 -4.57 6.95 8.67
N ILE A 153 -4.23 6.12 7.68
CA ILE A 153 -4.67 6.33 6.29
C ILE A 153 -6.18 6.08 6.18
N ILE A 154 -6.68 4.92 6.64
CA ILE A 154 -8.11 4.61 6.63
C ILE A 154 -8.83 5.41 7.71
N GLY A 155 -9.83 6.21 7.32
CA GLY A 155 -10.55 7.11 8.22
C GLY A 155 -9.80 8.41 8.54
N PHE A 156 -8.79 8.77 7.73
CA PHE A 156 -8.01 10.01 7.87
C PHE A 156 -8.90 11.25 8.09
N GLU A 157 -9.99 11.38 7.33
CA GLU A 157 -10.90 12.50 7.38
C GLU A 157 -11.59 12.71 8.74
N ALA A 158 -11.75 11.64 9.53
CA ALA A 158 -12.33 11.72 10.88
C ALA A 158 -11.40 12.41 11.88
N TRP A 159 -10.10 12.45 11.60
CA TRP A 159 -9.09 13.13 12.42
C TRP A 159 -8.99 14.62 12.14
N TYR A 160 -9.60 15.10 11.06
CA TYR A 160 -9.58 16.51 10.67
C TYR A 160 -11.00 16.98 10.37
N PRO A 161 -11.72 17.50 11.39
CA PRO A 161 -13.02 18.11 11.21
C PRO A 161 -13.00 19.17 10.10
N GLU A 162 -14.06 19.27 9.32
CA GLU A 162 -14.11 20.13 8.12
C GLU A 162 -13.72 21.58 8.43
N ALA A 163 -14.19 22.11 9.56
CA ALA A 163 -13.89 23.47 10.04
C ALA A 163 -12.40 23.73 10.32
N THR A 164 -11.57 22.70 10.47
CA THR A 164 -10.14 22.83 10.81
C THR A 164 -9.22 22.38 9.68
N ARG A 165 -9.76 22.00 8.52
CA ARG A 165 -8.93 21.50 7.40
C ARG A 165 -8.17 22.65 6.75
N THR A 166 -6.85 22.51 6.68
CA THR A 166 -6.03 23.29 5.74
C THR A 166 -6.33 22.84 4.31
N ASP A 167 -5.91 23.59 3.30
CA ASP A 167 -6.14 23.22 1.90
C ASP A 167 -5.50 21.87 1.57
N ARG A 168 -4.29 21.62 2.08
CA ARG A 168 -3.61 20.32 1.93
C ARG A 168 -4.40 19.15 2.54
N VAL A 169 -5.04 19.37 3.69
CA VAL A 169 -5.91 18.35 4.30
C VAL A 169 -7.18 18.14 3.47
N LYS A 170 -7.77 19.20 2.91
CA LYS A 170 -8.96 19.07 2.03
C LYS A 170 -8.63 18.25 0.78
N GLU A 171 -7.50 18.52 0.15
CA GLU A 171 -7.01 17.76 -1.00
C GLU A 171 -6.86 16.28 -0.63
N VAL A 172 -6.15 15.95 0.46
CA VAL A 172 -6.01 14.56 0.89
C VAL A 172 -7.36 13.94 1.20
N CYS A 173 -8.26 14.64 1.91
CA CYS A 173 -9.61 14.15 2.18
C CYS A 173 -10.41 13.83 0.90
N SER A 174 -10.09 14.44 -0.25
CA SER A 174 -10.73 14.17 -1.55
C SER A 174 -10.26 12.88 -2.23
N LEU A 175 -9.16 12.26 -1.78
CA LEU A 175 -8.72 10.96 -2.29
C LEU A 175 -9.69 9.85 -1.85
N ALA A 176 -10.08 8.99 -2.79
CA ALA A 176 -10.72 7.73 -2.46
C ALA A 176 -9.71 6.83 -1.71
N ARG A 177 -10.14 6.28 -0.57
CA ARG A 177 -9.34 5.41 0.29
C ARG A 177 -10.18 4.23 0.73
N GLU A 178 -9.70 3.03 0.50
CA GLU A 178 -10.46 1.81 0.80
C GLU A 178 -9.54 0.70 1.31
N LYS A 179 -10.15 -0.29 1.95
CA LYS A 179 -9.47 -1.58 2.18
C LYS A 179 -9.37 -2.31 0.85
N PRO A 180 -8.38 -3.19 0.65
CA PRO A 180 -8.26 -3.97 -0.57
C PRO A 180 -9.29 -5.11 -0.59
N ILE A 181 -10.57 -4.79 -0.72
CA ILE A 181 -11.64 -5.79 -0.86
C ILE A 181 -11.94 -5.92 -2.34
N HIS A 182 -11.79 -7.13 -2.88
CA HIS A 182 -12.05 -7.37 -4.29
C HIS A 182 -13.56 -7.41 -4.56
N PRO A 183 -14.06 -6.77 -5.64
CA PRO A 183 -15.50 -6.67 -5.89
C PRO A 183 -16.15 -8.01 -6.26
N VAL A 184 -15.37 -8.95 -6.80
CA VAL A 184 -15.83 -10.33 -7.03
C VAL A 184 -15.65 -11.12 -5.74
N PRO A 185 -16.73 -11.66 -5.14
CA PRO A 185 -16.64 -12.51 -3.96
C PRO A 185 -15.73 -13.70 -4.22
N ASP A 186 -15.03 -14.14 -3.17
CA ASP A 186 -14.23 -15.34 -3.26
C ASP A 186 -15.11 -16.55 -3.52
N MET A 187 -15.03 -17.12 -4.72
CA MET A 187 -15.75 -18.35 -5.07
C MET A 187 -15.01 -19.62 -4.63
N PHE A 188 -13.86 -19.50 -3.97
CA PHE A 188 -13.10 -20.66 -3.48
C PHE A 188 -13.49 -21.06 -2.05
N VAL A 189 -14.68 -21.65 -1.91
CA VAL A 189 -14.90 -22.67 -0.87
C VAL A 189 -14.78 -24.02 -1.56
N GLY A 190 -13.58 -24.60 -1.51
CA GLY A 190 -13.32 -25.98 -1.94
C GLY A 190 -12.61 -26.12 -3.29
N ASN A 191 -11.31 -25.85 -3.31
CA ASN A 191 -10.32 -26.72 -3.96
C ASN A 191 -8.93 -26.23 -3.55
N VAL A 192 -8.30 -26.99 -2.66
CA VAL A 192 -6.88 -26.84 -2.33
C VAL A 192 -6.09 -27.10 -3.61
N VAL A 193 -5.66 -26.03 -4.28
CA VAL A 193 -4.62 -26.17 -5.30
C VAL A 193 -3.32 -26.32 -4.53
N ASN A 194 -2.93 -27.56 -4.26
CA ASN A 194 -1.55 -27.89 -3.92
C ASN A 194 -0.69 -27.44 -5.09
N VAL A 195 -0.15 -26.23 -5.02
CA VAL A 195 0.94 -25.82 -5.89
C VAL A 195 2.16 -26.56 -5.36
N ALA A 196 2.36 -27.79 -5.84
CA ALA A 196 3.53 -28.58 -5.53
C ALA A 196 4.77 -27.80 -6.01
N PHE A 197 5.56 -27.35 -5.05
CA PHE A 197 6.85 -26.74 -5.27
C PHE A 197 7.79 -27.82 -5.84
N ASP A 198 8.11 -27.73 -7.13
CA ASP A 198 9.05 -28.66 -7.75
C ASP A 198 10.48 -28.23 -7.39
N ALA A 199 10.95 -28.71 -6.23
CA ALA A 199 12.25 -28.39 -5.64
C ALA A 199 13.47 -28.92 -6.43
N LYS A 200 13.32 -29.31 -7.70
CA LYS A 200 14.38 -29.95 -8.50
C LYS A 200 15.24 -29.02 -9.37
N ARG A 201 15.12 -27.69 -9.24
CA ARG A 201 15.99 -26.75 -9.98
C ARG A 201 17.07 -26.04 -9.16
N ALA A 202 17.35 -26.50 -7.94
CA ALA A 202 18.42 -25.94 -7.10
C ALA A 202 19.75 -26.70 -7.12
N ASN A 203 19.82 -27.91 -7.71
CA ASN A 203 21.07 -28.67 -7.80
C ASN A 203 21.56 -28.73 -9.25
N GLY A 204 22.24 -27.67 -9.67
CA GLY A 204 23.11 -27.73 -10.84
C GLY A 204 24.31 -28.62 -10.54
N GLU A 205 24.23 -29.90 -10.91
CA GLU A 205 25.40 -30.74 -11.08
C GLU A 205 26.31 -30.11 -12.14
N GLN A 206 27.52 -29.75 -11.73
CA GLN A 206 28.60 -29.42 -12.65
C GLN A 206 29.04 -30.71 -13.36
N PRO A 207 29.16 -30.72 -14.71
CA PRO A 207 29.73 -31.86 -15.41
C PRO A 207 31.24 -31.90 -15.16
N THR A 208 31.72 -32.98 -14.54
CA THR A 208 33.14 -33.32 -14.50
C THR A 208 33.59 -33.75 -15.89
N ALA A 209 34.60 -33.07 -16.42
CA ALA A 209 35.42 -33.55 -17.54
C ALA A 209 36.46 -34.57 -17.04
#